data_AF-A0A9X1XEA1-F1
#
_entry.id   AF-A0A9X1XEA1-F1
#
_cell.length_a   1.000
_cell.length_b   1.000
_cell.length_c   1.000
_cell.angle_alpha   90.00
_cell.angle_beta   90.00
_cell.angle_gamma   90.00
#
_symmetry.space_group_name_H-M   'P 1'
#
loop_
_entity.id
_entity.type
_entity.pdbx_description
1 polymer ?
#
loop_
_entity_poly.entity_id
_entity_poly.type
_entity_poly.pdbx_seq_one_letter_code
_entity_poly.pdbx_strand_id
1 'polypeptide(L)'
;MGVRSLNTQHNNQQLATFAGGCFWCMVSPFEEMPGIISVVSGYTGGHTENPTYQEVCADTTGHYEAVQITFDPELFPYKKLLQLFWQQIDPTDPGGQFYDRGDSYRTAIFYHNEEQKELAEASKQELAESGRFQKPIVTEILPASVFYPAEEYHQGYHKKNPAHYKRYRTGSGREDFIKSHWQSKPDKNELKQKLTPIQYEVTQNDATEPPFQNPYWDHKEEGIYVDIVSGEPLFSSLDKFDSSCGWPSFTKPMRQTDVKEKKDFSHFMIRTEVRSKEADSHLGHVFNDGPREAGGLRYCINSAALRFIPKEDLEKEGYGEYLSIFE
;
A
#
# COMPACT_ATOMS: atom_id res chain seq x y z
N MET A 1 4.13 -13.15 43.64
CA MET A 1 3.20 -13.56 42.57
C MET A 1 3.96 -13.41 41.26
N GLY A 2 4.33 -14.53 40.64
CA GLY A 2 5.17 -14.54 39.45
C GLY A 2 4.40 -14.03 38.24
N VAL A 3 4.95 -13.03 37.56
CA VAL A 3 4.50 -12.59 36.24
C VAL A 3 4.82 -13.72 35.27
N ARG A 4 3.80 -14.40 34.76
CA ARG A 4 3.94 -15.31 33.64
C ARG A 4 4.18 -14.46 32.41
N SER A 5 5.42 -14.45 31.92
CA SER A 5 5.74 -14.00 30.57
C SER A 5 5.03 -14.95 29.60
N LEU A 6 4.01 -14.46 28.91
CA LEU A 6 3.42 -15.15 27.77
C LEU A 6 4.25 -14.77 26.55
N ASN A 7 5.26 -15.58 26.28
CA ASN A 7 5.91 -15.64 24.97
C ASN A 7 4.93 -16.33 24.00
N THR A 8 4.11 -15.56 23.28
CA THR A 8 3.42 -16.06 22.09
C THR A 8 4.36 -15.89 20.90
N GLN A 9 5.21 -16.91 20.68
CA GLN A 9 5.88 -17.06 19.38
C GLN A 9 4.83 -17.50 18.35
N HIS A 10 4.18 -16.55 17.68
CA HIS A 10 3.48 -16.83 16.42
C HIS A 10 4.54 -17.09 15.36
N ASN A 11 4.83 -18.37 15.12
CA ASN A 11 5.88 -18.81 14.20
C ASN A 11 5.28 -19.45 12.94
N ASN A 12 4.12 -18.98 12.49
CA ASN A 12 3.44 -19.49 11.30
C ASN A 12 3.86 -18.74 10.03
N GLN A 13 5.16 -18.52 9.84
CA GLN A 13 5.64 -17.74 8.70
C GLN A 13 5.45 -18.53 7.39
N GLN A 14 4.93 -17.85 6.36
CA GLN A 14 4.80 -18.39 5.02
C GLN A 14 5.58 -17.56 4.00
N LEU A 15 5.91 -18.18 2.87
CA LEU A 15 6.53 -17.53 1.72
C LEU A 15 5.50 -17.28 0.63
N ALA A 16 5.54 -16.11 0.03
CA ALA A 16 4.88 -15.79 -1.24
C ALA A 16 5.93 -15.32 -2.25
N THR A 17 5.75 -15.62 -3.53
CA THR A 17 6.70 -15.16 -4.56
C THR A 17 5.95 -14.65 -5.78
N PHE A 18 6.24 -13.41 -6.18
CA PHE A 18 5.55 -12.70 -7.25
C PHE A 18 6.54 -12.09 -8.24
N ALA A 19 6.35 -12.37 -9.52
CA ALA A 19 6.98 -11.65 -10.62
C ALA A 19 5.98 -10.68 -11.23
N GLY A 20 6.40 -9.42 -11.38
CA GLY A 20 5.49 -8.34 -11.74
C GLY A 20 6.18 -7.21 -12.50
N GLY A 21 7.17 -7.53 -13.33
CA GLY A 21 8.07 -6.55 -13.94
C GLY A 21 9.20 -6.14 -12.99
N CYS A 22 9.74 -4.93 -13.15
CA CYS A 22 10.85 -4.46 -12.33
C CYS A 22 10.59 -4.64 -10.82
N PHE A 23 11.39 -5.47 -10.18
CA PHE A 23 11.22 -5.86 -8.78
C PHE A 23 11.30 -4.69 -7.78
N TRP A 24 11.97 -3.57 -8.12
CA TRP A 24 12.06 -2.38 -7.27
C TRP A 24 10.69 -1.79 -7.00
N CYS A 25 9.82 -1.82 -8.01
CA CYS A 25 8.45 -1.32 -7.92
C CYS A 25 7.53 -2.29 -7.17
N MET A 26 7.91 -3.57 -7.07
CA MET A 26 7.17 -4.63 -6.39
C MET A 26 7.49 -4.74 -4.89
N VAL A 27 8.57 -4.13 -4.39
CA VAL A 27 8.91 -4.16 -2.94
C VAL A 27 8.05 -3.21 -2.12
N SER A 28 8.08 -1.90 -2.46
CA SER A 28 7.42 -0.85 -1.67
C SER A 28 5.91 -1.01 -1.43
N PRO A 29 5.12 -1.72 -2.28
CA PRO A 29 3.70 -1.95 -2.00
C PRO A 29 3.44 -2.89 -0.83
N PHE A 30 4.38 -3.76 -0.45
CA PHE A 30 4.21 -4.73 0.65
C PHE A 30 5.00 -4.36 1.90
N GLU A 31 6.12 -3.66 1.75
CA GLU A 31 6.97 -3.32 2.89
C GLU A 31 6.20 -2.42 3.89
N GLU A 32 6.55 -2.57 5.18
CA GLU A 32 5.98 -1.79 6.29
C GLU A 32 4.48 -2.05 6.57
N MET A 33 3.89 -3.08 5.94
CA MET A 33 2.58 -3.60 6.34
C MET A 33 2.69 -4.51 7.57
N PRO A 34 1.81 -4.37 8.58
CA PRO A 34 1.73 -5.34 9.68
C PRO A 34 1.57 -6.76 9.15
N GLY A 35 2.31 -7.71 9.72
CA GLY A 35 2.35 -9.11 9.26
C GLY A 35 3.29 -9.38 8.08
N ILE A 36 3.86 -8.38 7.41
CA ILE A 36 4.94 -8.56 6.44
C ILE A 36 6.29 -8.52 7.17
N ILE A 37 7.02 -9.63 7.13
CA ILE A 37 8.28 -9.82 7.89
C ILE A 37 9.49 -9.41 7.06
N SER A 38 9.53 -9.79 5.78
CA SER A 38 10.58 -9.37 4.86
C SER A 38 10.13 -9.42 3.40
N VAL A 39 10.74 -8.58 2.57
CA VAL A 39 10.54 -8.57 1.11
C VAL A 39 11.91 -8.51 0.44
N VAL A 40 12.27 -9.57 -0.29
CA VAL A 40 13.58 -9.73 -0.93
C VAL A 40 13.41 -9.69 -2.45
N SER A 41 14.21 -8.86 -3.13
CA SER A 41 14.28 -8.85 -4.59
C SER A 41 15.16 -9.99 -5.10
N GLY A 42 14.80 -10.66 -6.19
CA GLY A 42 15.56 -11.78 -6.73
C GLY A 42 15.05 -12.32 -8.05
N TYR A 43 15.53 -13.51 -8.39
CA TYR A 43 15.31 -14.18 -9.67
C TYR A 43 14.79 -15.60 -9.45
N THR A 44 13.78 -16.02 -10.21
CA THR A 44 13.23 -17.38 -10.12
C THR A 44 12.54 -17.80 -11.42
N GLY A 45 12.22 -19.09 -11.56
CA GLY A 45 11.50 -19.67 -12.71
C GLY A 45 12.37 -20.00 -13.93
N GLY A 46 13.63 -19.56 -13.93
CA GLY A 46 14.59 -19.83 -14.99
C GLY A 46 15.42 -21.10 -14.78
N HIS A 47 16.36 -21.32 -15.71
CA HIS A 47 17.17 -22.55 -15.78
C HIS A 47 18.66 -22.34 -15.46
N THR A 48 19.13 -21.08 -15.41
CA THR A 48 20.52 -20.78 -15.03
C THR A 48 20.68 -20.76 -13.51
N GLU A 49 21.67 -21.47 -12.99
CA GLU A 49 21.97 -21.44 -11.55
C GLU A 49 22.73 -20.16 -11.17
N ASN A 50 22.34 -19.52 -10.05
CA ASN A 50 22.97 -18.31 -9.51
C ASN A 50 23.14 -17.18 -10.54
N PRO A 51 22.08 -16.76 -11.24
CA PRO A 51 22.18 -15.76 -12.30
C PRO A 51 22.55 -14.39 -11.70
N THR A 52 23.31 -13.61 -12.47
CA THR A 52 23.56 -12.18 -12.19
C THR A 52 22.47 -11.31 -12.82
N TYR A 53 22.30 -10.08 -12.32
CA TYR A 53 21.36 -9.13 -12.92
C TYR A 53 21.58 -8.95 -14.43
N GLN A 54 22.84 -8.89 -14.87
CA GLN A 54 23.20 -8.72 -16.29
C GLN A 54 22.75 -9.90 -17.16
N GLU A 55 22.84 -11.12 -16.64
CA GLU A 55 22.40 -12.31 -17.36
C GLU A 55 20.87 -12.40 -17.41
N VAL A 56 20.18 -11.98 -16.35
CA VAL A 56 18.71 -11.91 -16.34
C VAL A 56 18.21 -10.87 -17.32
N CYS A 57 18.77 -9.65 -17.31
CA CYS A 57 18.41 -8.60 -18.26
C CYS A 57 18.77 -8.92 -19.72
N ALA A 58 19.66 -9.90 -19.96
CA ALA A 58 19.95 -10.39 -21.30
C ALA A 58 18.87 -11.36 -21.82
N ASP A 59 17.86 -11.70 -21.01
CA ASP A 59 16.77 -12.63 -21.32
C ASP A 59 17.24 -14.03 -21.78
N THR A 60 18.44 -14.46 -21.37
CA THR A 60 18.98 -15.78 -21.75
C THR A 60 18.78 -16.85 -20.68
N THR A 61 18.43 -16.47 -19.45
CA THR A 61 18.38 -17.37 -18.30
C THR A 61 16.99 -17.97 -18.03
N GLY A 62 15.96 -17.41 -18.68
CA GLY A 62 14.55 -17.75 -18.44
C GLY A 62 14.00 -17.31 -17.08
N HIS A 63 14.80 -16.60 -16.25
CA HIS A 63 14.35 -16.12 -14.96
C HIS A 63 13.45 -14.90 -15.09
N TYR A 64 12.50 -14.79 -14.17
CA TYR A 64 11.70 -13.61 -13.92
C TYR A 64 12.40 -12.75 -12.86
N GLU A 65 12.33 -11.43 -12.98
CA GLU A 65 12.51 -10.55 -11.83
C GLU A 65 11.31 -10.74 -10.88
N ALA A 66 11.59 -11.09 -9.63
CA ALA A 66 10.57 -11.42 -8.65
C ALA A 66 10.89 -10.84 -7.26
N VAL A 67 9.86 -10.76 -6.43
CA VAL A 67 9.98 -10.54 -4.99
C VAL A 67 9.54 -11.77 -4.23
N GLN A 68 10.32 -12.16 -3.21
CA GLN A 68 9.94 -13.17 -2.23
C GLN A 68 9.58 -12.49 -0.93
N ILE A 69 8.37 -12.75 -0.44
CA ILE A 69 7.78 -12.13 0.74
C ILE A 69 7.66 -13.19 1.82
N THR A 70 8.27 -12.94 2.97
CA THR A 70 8.00 -13.69 4.20
C THR A 70 6.92 -12.95 4.97
N PHE A 71 5.83 -13.63 5.32
CA PHE A 71 4.68 -13.01 5.98
C PHE A 71 4.06 -13.95 7.03
N ASP A 72 3.37 -13.36 7.99
CA ASP A 72 2.50 -14.05 8.92
C ASP A 72 1.07 -14.08 8.32
N PRO A 73 0.52 -15.24 7.93
CA PRO A 73 -0.80 -15.35 7.32
C PRO A 73 -1.95 -15.04 8.27
N GLU A 74 -1.72 -15.06 9.59
CA GLU A 74 -2.74 -14.67 10.58
C GLU A 74 -2.89 -13.15 10.61
N LEU A 75 -1.79 -12.42 10.51
CA LEU A 75 -1.78 -10.96 10.46
C LEU A 75 -1.98 -10.41 9.04
N PHE A 76 -1.51 -11.13 8.02
CA PHE A 76 -1.57 -10.67 6.63
C PHE A 76 -1.94 -11.83 5.69
N PRO A 77 -3.24 -12.08 5.46
CA PRO A 77 -3.70 -13.22 4.68
C PRO A 77 -3.17 -13.21 3.24
N TYR A 78 -2.87 -14.39 2.68
CA TYR A 78 -2.36 -14.52 1.30
C TYR A 78 -3.29 -13.89 0.25
N LYS A 79 -4.61 -13.92 0.46
CA LYS A 79 -5.59 -13.24 -0.41
C LYS A 79 -5.32 -11.72 -0.52
N LYS A 80 -4.86 -11.09 0.56
CA LYS A 80 -4.51 -9.67 0.57
C LYS A 80 -3.22 -9.39 -0.22
N LEU A 81 -2.24 -10.30 -0.16
CA LEU A 81 -1.04 -10.24 -1.01
C LEU A 81 -1.43 -10.29 -2.50
N LEU A 82 -2.35 -11.17 -2.88
CA LEU A 82 -2.87 -11.28 -4.24
C LEU A 82 -3.58 -9.99 -4.68
N GLN A 83 -4.45 -9.43 -3.84
CA GLN A 83 -5.14 -8.17 -4.12
C GLN A 83 -4.16 -7.03 -4.42
N LEU A 84 -3.12 -6.89 -3.62
CA LEU A 84 -2.08 -5.88 -3.83
C LEU A 84 -1.26 -6.15 -5.08
N PHE A 85 -0.88 -7.40 -5.31
CA PHE A 85 -0.12 -7.82 -6.48
C PHE A 85 -0.85 -7.42 -7.78
N TRP A 86 -2.14 -7.74 -7.90
CA TRP A 86 -2.94 -7.41 -9.08
C TRP A 86 -3.00 -5.91 -9.37
N GLN A 87 -2.96 -5.07 -8.34
CA GLN A 87 -2.93 -3.62 -8.52
C GLN A 87 -1.62 -3.11 -9.11
N GLN A 88 -0.51 -3.80 -8.87
CA GLN A 88 0.80 -3.30 -9.29
C GLN A 88 1.13 -3.62 -10.75
N ILE A 89 0.45 -4.58 -11.38
CA ILE A 89 0.81 -5.12 -12.70
C ILE A 89 -0.28 -4.84 -13.74
N ASP A 90 0.09 -4.81 -15.03
CA ASP A 90 -0.84 -5.06 -16.13
C ASP A 90 -1.00 -6.57 -16.32
N PRO A 91 -2.11 -7.18 -15.86
CA PRO A 91 -2.28 -8.62 -15.87
C PRO A 91 -2.67 -9.14 -17.27
N THR A 92 -2.78 -8.25 -18.27
CA THR A 92 -3.15 -8.57 -19.66
C THR A 92 -1.98 -8.51 -20.64
N ASP A 93 -0.78 -8.18 -20.14
CA ASP A 93 0.42 -7.98 -20.94
C ASP A 93 1.35 -9.21 -20.93
N PRO A 94 1.46 -9.95 -22.04
CA PRO A 94 2.28 -11.16 -22.08
C PRO A 94 3.77 -10.91 -22.32
N GLY A 95 4.19 -9.69 -22.69
CA GLY A 95 5.56 -9.45 -23.19
C GLY A 95 6.43 -8.56 -22.29
N GLY A 96 6.05 -8.39 -21.03
CA GLY A 96 6.69 -7.49 -20.06
C GLY A 96 5.67 -6.65 -19.30
N GLN A 97 6.15 -5.66 -18.55
CA GLN A 97 5.32 -4.76 -17.77
C GLN A 97 5.58 -3.31 -18.15
N PHE A 98 4.55 -2.67 -18.70
CA PHE A 98 4.60 -1.27 -19.12
C PHE A 98 5.76 -1.05 -20.11
N TYR A 99 6.70 -0.15 -19.80
CA TYR A 99 7.89 0.08 -20.62
C TYR A 99 9.02 -0.94 -20.40
N ASP A 100 8.99 -1.73 -19.32
CA ASP A 100 9.96 -2.80 -19.10
C ASP A 100 9.54 -4.02 -19.92
N ARG A 101 10.27 -4.30 -21.01
CA ARG A 101 9.97 -5.39 -21.96
C ARG A 101 11.00 -6.48 -21.88
N GLY A 102 10.59 -7.72 -22.07
CA GLY A 102 11.47 -8.88 -21.99
C GLY A 102 10.85 -10.02 -21.19
N ASP A 103 11.43 -11.21 -21.33
CA ASP A 103 10.93 -12.41 -20.65
C ASP A 103 11.08 -12.31 -19.13
N SER A 104 12.14 -11.64 -18.67
CA SER A 104 12.40 -11.34 -17.27
C SER A 104 11.37 -10.41 -16.62
N TYR A 105 10.65 -9.61 -17.41
CA TYR A 105 9.64 -8.66 -16.92
C TYR A 105 8.21 -9.18 -17.01
N ARG A 106 8.00 -10.44 -17.39
CA ARG A 106 6.66 -11.05 -17.42
C ARG A 106 6.08 -11.20 -16.00
N THR A 107 4.76 -11.38 -15.93
CA THR A 107 4.05 -11.54 -14.65
C THR A 107 3.81 -13.01 -14.32
N ALA A 108 4.09 -13.42 -13.09
CA ALA A 108 3.76 -14.74 -12.59
C ALA A 108 3.54 -14.74 -11.07
N ILE A 109 2.67 -15.63 -10.60
CA ILE A 109 2.51 -15.98 -9.19
C ILE A 109 3.14 -17.35 -8.98
N PHE A 110 4.15 -17.41 -8.11
CA PHE A 110 4.85 -18.65 -7.76
C PHE A 110 4.31 -19.19 -6.43
N TYR A 111 3.47 -20.22 -6.49
CA TYR A 111 2.81 -20.78 -5.29
C TYR A 111 3.72 -21.76 -4.55
N HIS A 112 3.72 -21.69 -3.21
CA HIS A 112 4.55 -22.53 -2.34
C HIS A 112 3.80 -23.75 -1.77
N ASN A 113 2.47 -23.78 -1.87
CA ASN A 113 1.61 -24.89 -1.47
C ASN A 113 0.28 -24.89 -2.26
N GLU A 114 -0.54 -25.93 -2.09
CA GLU A 114 -1.79 -26.07 -2.85
C GLU A 114 -2.82 -24.98 -2.47
N GLU A 115 -2.88 -24.57 -1.21
CA GLU A 115 -3.78 -23.50 -0.76
C GLU A 115 -3.48 -22.17 -1.49
N GLN A 116 -2.20 -21.81 -1.63
CA GLN A 116 -1.80 -20.63 -2.39
C GLN A 116 -2.18 -20.73 -3.86
N LYS A 117 -2.06 -21.93 -4.46
CA LYS A 117 -2.46 -22.16 -5.84
C LYS A 117 -3.97 -21.94 -6.01
N GLU A 118 -4.79 -22.57 -5.17
CA GLU A 118 -6.24 -22.41 -5.20
C GLU A 118 -6.67 -20.95 -5.01
N LEU A 119 -6.07 -20.25 -4.04
CA LEU A 119 -6.33 -18.83 -3.81
C LEU A 119 -5.89 -17.94 -4.98
N ALA A 120 -4.73 -18.23 -5.59
CA ALA A 120 -4.23 -17.49 -6.75
C ALA A 120 -5.15 -17.69 -7.96
N GLU A 121 -5.56 -18.92 -8.25
CA GLU A 121 -6.48 -19.26 -9.34
C GLU A 121 -7.85 -18.59 -9.15
N ALA A 122 -8.41 -18.68 -7.93
CA ALA A 122 -9.66 -18.00 -7.58
C ALA A 122 -9.56 -16.48 -7.74
N SER A 123 -8.46 -15.86 -7.28
CA SER A 123 -8.26 -14.40 -7.41
C SER A 123 -8.11 -13.95 -8.87
N LYS A 124 -7.45 -14.76 -9.70
CA LYS A 124 -7.30 -14.52 -11.14
C LYS A 124 -8.66 -14.59 -11.85
N GLN A 125 -9.50 -15.56 -11.48
CA GLN A 125 -10.85 -15.70 -11.99
C GLN A 125 -11.73 -14.51 -11.57
N GLU A 126 -11.72 -14.15 -10.28
CA GLU A 126 -12.44 -12.98 -9.75
C GLU A 126 -12.05 -11.69 -10.51
N LEU A 127 -10.75 -11.52 -10.78
CA LEU A 127 -10.26 -10.38 -11.55
C LEU A 127 -10.77 -10.38 -13.01
N ALA A 128 -10.75 -11.54 -13.67
CA ALA A 128 -11.25 -11.68 -15.03
C ALA A 128 -12.77 -11.40 -15.13
N GLU A 129 -13.54 -11.81 -14.12
CA GLU A 129 -14.99 -11.62 -14.06
C GLU A 129 -15.40 -10.20 -13.62
N SER A 130 -14.48 -9.44 -13.00
CA SER A 130 -14.76 -8.09 -12.49
C SER A 130 -15.13 -7.06 -13.57
N GLY A 131 -14.86 -7.35 -14.85
CA GLY A 131 -15.06 -6.41 -15.96
C GLY A 131 -14.03 -5.26 -15.99
N ARG A 132 -13.03 -5.26 -15.10
CA ARG A 132 -11.98 -4.23 -15.02
C ARG A 132 -11.05 -4.25 -16.23
N PHE A 133 -10.85 -5.42 -16.83
CA PHE A 133 -10.00 -5.62 -17.99
C PHE A 133 -10.80 -6.20 -19.16
N GLN A 134 -10.66 -5.61 -20.33
CA GLN A 134 -11.30 -6.11 -21.55
C GLN A 134 -10.52 -7.27 -22.19
N LYS A 135 -9.21 -7.34 -21.93
CA LYS A 135 -8.33 -8.41 -22.43
C LYS A 135 -8.25 -9.55 -21.41
N PRO A 136 -7.98 -10.79 -21.86
CA PRO A 136 -7.76 -11.92 -20.96
C PRO A 136 -6.62 -11.69 -19.97
N ILE A 137 -6.76 -12.24 -18.76
CA ILE A 137 -5.70 -12.23 -17.75
C ILE A 137 -4.65 -13.30 -18.09
N VAL A 138 -3.45 -12.87 -18.49
CA VAL A 138 -2.37 -13.74 -18.98
C VAL A 138 -1.34 -14.11 -17.92
N THR A 139 -1.35 -13.46 -16.74
CA THR A 139 -0.43 -13.76 -15.64
C THR A 139 -0.43 -15.25 -15.29
N GLU A 140 0.76 -15.85 -15.27
CA GLU A 140 0.92 -17.28 -15.02
C GLU A 140 0.82 -17.61 -13.52
N ILE A 141 0.37 -18.81 -13.20
CA ILE A 141 0.38 -19.37 -11.85
C ILE A 141 1.24 -20.63 -11.92
N LEU A 142 2.42 -20.59 -11.32
CA LEU A 142 3.48 -21.58 -11.48
C LEU A 142 3.91 -22.12 -10.12
N PRO A 143 4.36 -23.38 -10.02
CA PRO A 143 4.97 -23.87 -8.79
C PRO A 143 6.22 -23.06 -8.46
N ALA A 144 6.41 -22.73 -7.19
CA ALA A 144 7.63 -22.09 -6.74
C ALA A 144 8.86 -22.94 -7.09
N SER A 145 9.90 -22.28 -7.58
CA SER A 145 11.19 -22.88 -7.93
C SER A 145 12.30 -22.25 -7.10
N VAL A 146 13.56 -22.59 -7.38
CA VAL A 146 14.69 -21.99 -6.65
C VAL A 146 14.64 -20.47 -6.82
N PHE A 147 14.75 -19.76 -5.70
CA PHE A 147 14.80 -18.30 -5.66
C PHE A 147 16.24 -17.86 -5.37
N TYR A 148 16.80 -17.06 -6.25
CA TYR A 148 18.13 -16.48 -6.11
C TYR A 148 18.00 -15.01 -5.68
N PRO A 149 18.39 -14.64 -4.46
CA PRO A 149 18.40 -13.24 -4.05
C PRO A 149 19.25 -12.40 -4.99
N ALA A 150 18.71 -11.26 -5.42
CA ALA A 150 19.45 -10.29 -6.20
C ALA A 150 20.54 -9.62 -5.36
N GLU A 151 21.50 -9.02 -6.04
CA GLU A 151 22.64 -8.34 -5.46
C GLU A 151 22.21 -7.25 -4.46
N GLU A 152 23.02 -7.02 -3.43
CA GLU A 152 22.69 -6.14 -2.29
C GLU A 152 22.30 -4.71 -2.70
N TYR A 153 22.80 -4.22 -3.83
CA TYR A 153 22.44 -2.89 -4.32
C TYR A 153 20.98 -2.79 -4.82
N HIS A 154 20.33 -3.91 -5.17
CA HIS A 154 18.90 -3.95 -5.50
C HIS A 154 18.00 -4.00 -4.26
N GLN A 155 18.51 -4.52 -3.12
CA GLN A 155 17.71 -4.66 -1.92
C GLN A 155 17.41 -3.28 -1.30
N GLY A 156 16.13 -3.02 -1.00
CA GLY A 156 15.70 -1.72 -0.45
C GLY A 156 16.00 -0.53 -1.38
N TYR A 157 15.99 -0.74 -2.71
CA TYR A 157 16.41 0.27 -3.68
C TYR A 157 15.68 1.61 -3.53
N HIS A 158 14.38 1.60 -3.24
CA HIS A 158 13.58 2.81 -3.04
C HIS A 158 14.01 3.63 -1.81
N LYS A 159 14.57 2.99 -0.77
CA LYS A 159 15.14 3.67 0.42
C LYS A 159 16.55 4.19 0.13
N LYS A 160 17.37 3.39 -0.55
CA LYS A 160 18.76 3.74 -0.90
C LYS A 160 18.85 4.85 -1.97
N ASN A 161 17.92 4.86 -2.92
CA ASN A 161 17.93 5.75 -4.09
C ASN A 161 16.55 6.42 -4.36
N PRO A 162 15.98 7.18 -3.41
CA PRO A 162 14.58 7.62 -3.46
C PRO A 162 14.26 8.53 -4.67
N ALA A 163 15.16 9.44 -5.04
CA ALA A 163 14.96 10.33 -6.18
C ALA A 163 14.96 9.57 -7.52
N HIS A 164 15.87 8.60 -7.67
CA HIS A 164 15.94 7.77 -8.86
C HIS A 164 14.71 6.87 -8.97
N TYR A 165 14.36 6.19 -7.88
CA TYR A 165 13.19 5.34 -7.79
C TYR A 165 11.89 6.09 -8.14
N LYS A 166 11.69 7.28 -7.58
CA LYS A 166 10.51 8.10 -7.87
C LYS A 166 10.41 8.44 -9.36
N ARG A 167 11.51 8.90 -9.97
CA ARG A 167 11.55 9.19 -11.41
C ARG A 167 11.26 7.96 -12.24
N TYR A 168 11.84 6.80 -11.88
CA TYR A 168 11.63 5.55 -12.58
C TYR A 168 10.18 5.06 -12.47
N ARG A 169 9.59 5.07 -11.27
CA ARG A 169 8.20 4.63 -11.05
C ARG A 169 7.19 5.47 -11.83
N THR A 170 7.38 6.78 -11.89
CA THR A 170 6.55 7.67 -12.72
C THR A 170 6.83 7.44 -14.21
N GLY A 171 8.09 7.28 -14.57
CA GLY A 171 8.53 7.12 -15.96
C GLY A 171 8.25 5.74 -16.58
N SER A 172 8.01 4.69 -15.78
CA SER A 172 7.82 3.32 -16.28
C SER A 172 6.43 3.05 -16.85
N GLY A 173 5.45 3.94 -16.57
CA GLY A 173 4.04 3.76 -16.94
C GLY A 173 3.20 3.04 -15.87
N ARG A 174 3.84 2.44 -14.85
CA ARG A 174 3.13 1.73 -13.76
C ARG A 174 2.21 2.65 -12.96
N GLU A 175 2.69 3.84 -12.60
CA GLU A 175 1.90 4.79 -11.81
C GLU A 175 0.63 5.24 -12.54
N ASP A 176 0.72 5.49 -13.85
CA ASP A 176 -0.42 5.90 -14.69
C ASP A 176 -1.41 4.74 -14.90
N PHE A 177 -0.89 3.52 -15.02
CA PHE A 177 -1.74 2.33 -15.06
C PHE A 177 -2.54 2.16 -13.77
N ILE A 178 -1.88 2.27 -12.60
CA ILE A 178 -2.54 2.20 -11.29
C ILE A 178 -3.66 3.24 -11.20
N LYS A 179 -3.35 4.49 -11.58
CA LYS A 179 -4.33 5.58 -11.58
C LYS A 179 -5.54 5.31 -12.48
N SER A 180 -5.33 4.73 -13.65
CA SER A 180 -6.40 4.53 -14.63
C SER A 180 -7.29 3.30 -14.36
N HIS A 181 -6.76 2.25 -13.71
CA HIS A 181 -7.47 0.99 -13.54
C HIS A 181 -7.93 0.72 -12.10
N TRP A 182 -7.25 1.33 -11.12
CA TRP A 182 -7.44 1.01 -9.70
C TRP A 182 -7.88 2.22 -8.87
N GLN A 183 -7.46 3.44 -9.24
CA GLN A 183 -8.00 4.66 -8.63
C GLN A 183 -9.30 5.06 -9.34
N SER A 184 -10.43 4.51 -8.87
CA SER A 184 -11.73 5.02 -9.31
C SER A 184 -11.89 6.44 -8.76
N LYS A 185 -12.05 7.44 -9.64
CA LYS A 185 -12.68 8.68 -9.21
C LYS A 185 -14.07 8.31 -8.71
N PRO A 186 -14.40 8.56 -7.44
CA PRO A 186 -15.72 8.21 -6.91
C PRO A 186 -16.80 8.87 -7.77
N ASP A 187 -17.90 8.15 -8.05
CA ASP A 187 -19.05 8.79 -8.70
C ASP A 187 -19.56 9.90 -7.77
N LYS A 188 -19.47 11.14 -8.24
CA LYS A 188 -19.88 12.31 -7.46
C LYS A 188 -21.34 12.24 -7.05
N ASN A 189 -22.22 11.61 -7.84
CA ASN A 189 -23.62 11.44 -7.49
C ASN A 189 -23.80 10.43 -6.35
N GLU A 190 -23.03 9.34 -6.37
CA GLU A 190 -23.02 8.35 -5.31
C GLU A 190 -22.48 8.94 -4.00
N LEU A 191 -21.36 9.69 -4.07
CA LEU A 191 -20.81 10.36 -2.90
C LEU A 191 -21.77 11.38 -2.28
N LYS A 192 -22.51 12.14 -3.10
CA LYS A 192 -23.53 13.07 -2.58
C LYS A 192 -24.67 12.37 -1.83
N GLN A 193 -24.91 11.10 -2.11
CA GLN A 193 -25.91 10.30 -1.39
C GLN A 193 -25.35 9.67 -0.11
N LYS A 194 -24.07 9.30 -0.11
CA LYS A 194 -23.39 8.62 1.01
C LYS A 194 -22.81 9.57 2.06
N LEU A 195 -22.26 10.70 1.63
CA LEU A 195 -21.56 11.65 2.49
C LEU A 195 -22.50 12.76 2.96
N THR A 196 -22.26 13.25 4.18
CA THR A 196 -22.86 14.51 4.63
C THR A 196 -22.33 15.68 3.78
N PRO A 197 -23.05 16.82 3.73
CA PRO A 197 -22.61 17.97 2.95
C PRO A 197 -21.17 18.42 3.27
N ILE A 198 -20.79 18.48 4.56
CA ILE A 198 -19.43 18.90 4.94
C ILE A 198 -18.37 17.87 4.54
N GLN A 199 -18.66 16.56 4.66
CA GLN A 199 -17.74 15.50 4.22
C GLN A 199 -17.52 15.55 2.71
N TYR A 200 -18.58 15.79 1.93
CA TYR A 200 -18.46 15.97 0.48
C TYR A 200 -17.64 17.22 0.12
N GLU A 201 -17.96 18.37 0.73
CA GLU A 201 -17.24 19.62 0.45
C GLU A 201 -15.76 19.53 0.82
N VAL A 202 -15.44 18.96 1.98
CA VAL A 202 -14.05 18.77 2.42
C VAL A 202 -13.31 17.82 1.47
N THR A 203 -13.84 16.61 1.25
CA THR A 203 -13.09 15.58 0.51
C THR A 203 -13.01 15.85 -0.99
N GLN A 204 -14.05 16.44 -1.61
CA GLN A 204 -14.17 16.56 -3.06
C GLN A 204 -13.94 17.98 -3.61
N ASN A 205 -14.14 19.01 -2.79
CA ASN A 205 -14.02 20.41 -3.19
C ASN A 205 -12.95 21.17 -2.38
N ASP A 206 -12.08 20.44 -1.69
CA ASP A 206 -10.94 20.97 -0.92
C ASP A 206 -11.35 22.01 0.15
N ALA A 207 -12.56 21.87 0.70
CA ALA A 207 -13.04 22.72 1.78
C ALA A 207 -12.35 22.38 3.12
N THR A 208 -12.51 23.25 4.11
CA THR A 208 -12.01 23.03 5.46
C THR A 208 -13.14 23.18 6.47
N GLU A 209 -13.33 22.18 7.33
CA GLU A 209 -14.35 22.22 8.38
C GLU A 209 -14.00 23.24 9.46
N PRO A 210 -14.97 23.76 10.23
CA PRO A 210 -14.69 24.75 11.26
C PRO A 210 -13.82 24.18 12.41
N PRO A 211 -12.88 24.96 12.96
CA PRO A 211 -12.06 24.52 14.09
C PRO A 211 -12.91 24.31 15.34
N PHE A 212 -12.57 23.30 16.14
CA PHE A 212 -13.23 22.91 17.39
C PHE A 212 -14.72 22.51 17.27
N GLN A 213 -15.28 22.50 16.06
CA GLN A 213 -16.67 22.09 15.78
C GLN A 213 -16.67 20.86 14.89
N ASN A 214 -15.88 19.87 15.28
CA ASN A 214 -15.71 18.62 14.55
C ASN A 214 -15.57 17.46 15.54
N PRO A 215 -15.86 16.22 15.14
CA PRO A 215 -15.90 15.11 16.10
C PRO A 215 -14.52 14.67 16.60
N TYR A 216 -13.43 14.91 15.85
CA TYR A 216 -12.15 14.27 16.14
C TYR A 216 -11.07 15.20 16.71
N TRP A 217 -11.29 16.51 16.89
CA TRP A 217 -10.26 17.38 17.46
C TRP A 217 -9.79 16.93 18.86
N ASP A 218 -10.72 16.66 19.80
CA ASP A 218 -10.43 16.14 21.17
C ASP A 218 -10.62 14.63 21.32
N HIS A 219 -10.78 13.91 20.21
CA HIS A 219 -11.00 12.47 20.27
C HIS A 219 -9.71 11.72 20.69
N LYS A 220 -9.82 10.80 21.64
CA LYS A 220 -8.67 10.14 22.33
C LYS A 220 -8.80 8.61 22.45
N GLU A 221 -9.83 8.02 21.87
CA GLU A 221 -10.02 6.57 21.89
C GLU A 221 -8.91 5.84 21.10
N GLU A 222 -8.56 4.62 21.52
CA GLU A 222 -7.61 3.76 20.80
C GLU A 222 -8.25 3.21 19.52
N GLY A 223 -7.59 3.39 18.38
CA GLY A 223 -8.08 2.92 17.09
C GLY A 223 -7.43 3.64 15.92
N ILE A 224 -7.94 3.40 14.71
CA ILE A 224 -7.41 4.00 13.48
C ILE A 224 -8.42 4.95 12.84
N TYR A 225 -7.91 5.90 12.06
CA TYR A 225 -8.68 6.80 11.23
C TYR A 225 -8.49 6.40 9.77
N VAL A 226 -9.58 6.03 9.12
CA VAL A 226 -9.62 5.65 7.71
C VAL A 226 -10.21 6.78 6.87
N ASP A 227 -9.90 6.82 5.57
CA ASP A 227 -10.59 7.71 4.63
C ASP A 227 -12.08 7.38 4.63
N ILE A 228 -12.93 8.40 4.78
CA ILE A 228 -14.37 8.23 4.75
C ILE A 228 -14.92 7.78 3.38
N VAL A 229 -14.15 7.97 2.31
CA VAL A 229 -14.53 7.65 0.94
C VAL A 229 -14.10 6.24 0.54
N SER A 230 -12.81 5.92 0.65
CA SER A 230 -12.24 4.61 0.25
C SER A 230 -12.26 3.58 1.38
N GLY A 231 -12.22 4.02 2.64
CA GLY A 231 -11.93 3.16 3.78
C GLY A 231 -10.45 2.83 3.93
N GLU A 232 -9.55 3.45 3.16
CA GLU A 232 -8.11 3.21 3.27
C GLU A 232 -7.58 3.70 4.64
N PRO A 233 -6.78 2.92 5.38
CA PRO A 233 -6.19 3.35 6.65
C PRO A 233 -5.21 4.51 6.46
N LEU A 234 -5.40 5.59 7.22
CA LEU A 234 -4.59 6.81 7.07
C LEU A 234 -3.77 7.14 8.31
N PHE A 235 -4.37 7.14 9.50
CA PHE A 235 -3.71 7.57 10.74
C PHE A 235 -4.04 6.64 11.92
N SER A 236 -3.12 6.51 12.87
CA SER A 236 -3.34 5.82 14.14
C SER A 236 -3.59 6.82 15.27
N SER A 237 -4.41 6.46 16.25
CA SER A 237 -4.58 7.25 17.48
C SER A 237 -3.27 7.39 18.28
N LEU A 238 -2.31 6.47 18.12
CA LEU A 238 -0.99 6.53 18.76
C LEU A 238 -0.13 7.70 18.27
N ASP A 239 -0.35 8.14 17.04
CA ASP A 239 0.33 9.26 16.41
C ASP A 239 -0.47 10.57 16.53
N LYS A 240 -1.67 10.52 17.13
CA LYS A 240 -2.51 11.70 17.35
C LYS A 240 -2.03 12.48 18.57
N PHE A 241 -2.03 13.81 18.47
CA PHE A 241 -1.68 14.69 19.58
C PHE A 241 -2.57 15.95 19.60
N ASP A 242 -2.64 16.59 20.78
CA ASP A 242 -3.32 17.88 20.92
C ASP A 242 -2.39 19.01 20.47
N SER A 243 -2.73 19.64 19.35
CA SER A 243 -2.01 20.80 18.80
C SER A 243 -2.66 22.13 19.16
N SER A 244 -3.81 22.11 19.83
CA SER A 244 -4.67 23.27 20.09
C SER A 244 -5.08 24.06 18.83
N CYS A 245 -4.93 23.49 17.62
CA CYS A 245 -5.30 24.17 16.38
C CYS A 245 -6.79 24.05 16.03
N GLY A 246 -7.52 23.15 16.69
CA GLY A 246 -8.96 22.92 16.45
C GLY A 246 -9.30 21.83 15.44
N TRP A 247 -8.31 21.09 14.93
CA TRP A 247 -8.49 19.94 14.04
C TRP A 247 -7.68 18.76 14.57
N PRO A 248 -8.08 17.49 14.32
CA PRO A 248 -7.25 16.34 14.66
C PRO A 248 -5.87 16.48 14.02
N SER A 249 -4.84 16.31 14.84
CA SER A 249 -3.45 16.50 14.46
C SER A 249 -2.66 15.23 14.71
N PHE A 250 -1.88 14.81 13.72
CA PHE A 250 -1.07 13.60 13.77
C PHE A 250 0.40 13.91 13.46
N THR A 251 1.32 13.14 14.02
CA THR A 251 2.77 13.31 13.78
C THR A 251 3.20 12.68 12.45
N LYS A 252 2.53 11.60 12.04
CA LYS A 252 2.76 10.87 10.78
C LYS A 252 1.52 10.08 10.35
N PRO A 253 1.36 9.78 9.04
CA PRO A 253 0.42 8.75 8.58
C PRO A 253 0.89 7.36 9.01
N MET A 254 -0.01 6.38 8.98
CA MET A 254 0.33 4.97 9.23
C MET A 254 1.39 4.48 8.24
N ARG A 255 1.28 4.88 6.98
CA ARG A 255 2.33 4.70 5.96
C ARG A 255 2.46 5.96 5.12
N GLN A 256 3.71 6.33 4.82
CA GLN A 256 3.99 7.47 3.94
C GLN A 256 3.47 7.26 2.52
N THR A 257 3.29 6.00 2.11
CA THR A 257 2.78 5.64 0.80
C THR A 257 1.26 5.76 0.68
N ASP A 258 0.51 6.05 1.76
CA ASP A 258 -0.96 6.15 1.77
C ASP A 258 -1.47 7.58 1.60
N VAL A 259 -0.57 8.57 1.70
CA VAL A 259 -0.90 9.98 1.49
C VAL A 259 -0.13 10.57 0.32
N LYS A 260 -0.74 11.53 -0.37
CA LYS A 260 -0.13 12.35 -1.40
C LYS A 260 0.08 13.75 -0.87
N GLU A 261 1.33 14.22 -0.89
CA GLU A 261 1.68 15.60 -0.55
C GLU A 261 1.80 16.46 -1.81
N LYS A 262 1.08 17.57 -1.85
CA LYS A 262 1.06 18.50 -2.99
C LYS A 262 1.30 19.93 -2.50
N LYS A 263 2.13 20.69 -3.23
CA LYS A 263 2.29 22.11 -2.93
C LYS A 263 0.98 22.85 -3.20
N ASP A 264 0.50 23.55 -2.19
CA ASP A 264 -0.69 24.38 -2.20
C ASP A 264 -0.29 25.85 -2.06
N PHE A 265 -0.72 26.66 -3.02
CA PHE A 265 -0.48 28.11 -3.09
C PHE A 265 -1.76 28.94 -2.86
N SER A 266 -2.85 28.27 -2.49
CA SER A 266 -4.11 28.94 -2.15
C SER A 266 -3.94 29.90 -0.97
N HIS A 267 -4.82 30.91 -0.90
CA HIS A 267 -4.83 31.91 0.17
C HIS A 267 -3.49 32.64 0.38
N PHE A 268 -2.65 32.75 -0.65
CA PHE A 268 -1.32 33.39 -0.61
C PHE A 268 -0.34 32.79 0.40
N MET A 269 -0.58 31.55 0.84
CA MET A 269 0.32 30.80 1.70
C MET A 269 1.01 29.70 0.89
N ILE A 270 2.22 29.32 1.29
CA ILE A 270 2.86 28.10 0.79
C ILE A 270 2.61 27.02 1.84
N ARG A 271 1.69 26.10 1.53
CA ARG A 271 1.37 24.95 2.36
C ARG A 271 1.60 23.67 1.58
N THR A 272 1.63 22.55 2.28
CA THR A 272 1.62 21.23 1.65
C THR A 272 0.27 20.60 1.94
N GLU A 273 -0.57 20.51 0.91
CA GLU A 273 -1.84 19.78 0.94
C GLU A 273 -1.55 18.28 1.10
N VAL A 274 -2.38 17.62 1.89
CA VAL A 274 -2.39 16.16 2.09
C VAL A 274 -3.69 15.62 1.51
N ARG A 275 -3.58 14.64 0.61
CA ARG A 275 -4.72 13.89 0.04
C ARG A 275 -4.55 12.39 0.28
N SER A 276 -5.64 11.66 0.36
CA SER A 276 -5.60 10.20 0.40
C SER A 276 -5.16 9.63 -0.95
N LYS A 277 -4.57 8.44 -0.97
CA LYS A 277 -4.00 7.89 -2.20
C LYS A 277 -5.05 7.22 -3.06
N GLU A 278 -5.93 6.42 -2.49
CA GLU A 278 -6.90 5.61 -3.24
C GLU A 278 -8.05 6.47 -3.78
N ALA A 279 -8.66 7.30 -2.93
CA ALA A 279 -9.82 8.13 -3.32
C ALA A 279 -9.46 9.54 -3.80
N ASP A 280 -8.21 9.99 -3.61
CA ASP A 280 -7.78 11.38 -3.87
C ASP A 280 -8.57 12.42 -3.04
N SER A 281 -9.10 11.99 -1.89
CA SER A 281 -9.85 12.83 -0.95
C SER A 281 -8.93 13.90 -0.38
N HIS A 282 -9.35 15.17 -0.41
CA HIS A 282 -8.66 16.22 0.34
C HIS A 282 -8.80 15.94 1.85
N LEU A 283 -7.66 15.81 2.52
CA LEU A 283 -7.60 15.52 3.95
C LEU A 283 -7.31 16.79 4.75
N GLY A 284 -6.34 17.59 4.30
CA GLY A 284 -5.93 18.82 4.99
C GLY A 284 -4.51 19.24 4.59
N HIS A 285 -3.69 19.60 5.56
CA HIS A 285 -2.33 20.11 5.32
C HIS A 285 -1.31 19.57 6.32
N VAL A 286 -0.06 19.47 5.90
CA VAL A 286 1.08 19.13 6.76
C VAL A 286 1.98 20.35 7.00
N PHE A 287 2.41 20.51 8.24
CA PHE A 287 3.24 21.61 8.73
C PHE A 287 4.48 21.08 9.47
N ASN A 288 5.53 21.91 9.56
CA ASN A 288 6.78 21.58 10.26
C ASN A 288 6.82 22.13 11.70
N ASP A 289 5.66 22.31 12.32
CA ASP A 289 5.47 22.87 13.66
C ASP A 289 4.99 21.82 14.68
N GLY A 290 5.16 20.54 14.37
CA GLY A 290 4.80 19.43 15.26
C GLY A 290 5.85 19.15 16.35
N PRO A 291 5.56 18.18 17.24
CA PRO A 291 6.47 17.75 18.29
C PRO A 291 7.81 17.27 17.72
N ARG A 292 8.92 17.86 18.16
CA ARG A 292 10.26 17.60 17.59
C ARG A 292 10.71 16.16 17.85
N GLU A 293 10.36 15.63 19.00
CA GLU A 293 10.60 14.25 19.43
C GLU A 293 9.90 13.21 18.55
N ALA A 294 8.83 13.61 17.85
CA ALA A 294 8.05 12.76 16.96
C ALA A 294 8.28 13.06 15.46
N GLY A 295 9.39 13.74 15.13
CA GLY A 295 9.77 14.06 13.76
C GLY A 295 9.45 15.50 13.32
N GLY A 296 8.78 16.29 14.15
CA GLY A 296 8.53 17.72 13.91
C GLY A 296 7.42 18.04 12.91
N LEU A 297 6.71 17.02 12.41
CA LEU A 297 5.60 17.20 11.48
C LEU A 297 4.26 17.24 12.22
N ARG A 298 3.33 18.04 11.69
CA ARG A 298 1.94 18.09 12.10
C ARG A 298 1.04 17.96 10.89
N TYR A 299 0.43 16.79 10.75
CA TYR A 299 -0.65 16.51 9.80
C TYR A 299 -1.95 17.02 10.41
N CYS A 300 -2.41 18.18 9.96
CA CYS A 300 -3.63 18.84 10.40
C CYS A 300 -4.77 18.43 9.45
N ILE A 301 -5.62 17.51 9.90
CA ILE A 301 -6.57 16.81 9.04
C ILE A 301 -8.01 17.20 9.40
N ASN A 302 -8.90 17.26 8.42
CA ASN A 302 -10.32 17.46 8.66
C ASN A 302 -10.94 16.15 9.17
N SER A 303 -11.70 16.21 10.26
CA SER A 303 -12.50 15.10 10.75
C SER A 303 -13.53 14.64 9.73
N ALA A 304 -14.11 15.56 8.96
CA ALA A 304 -15.03 15.28 7.86
C ALA A 304 -14.39 14.47 6.70
N ALA A 305 -13.07 14.32 6.66
CA ALA A 305 -12.40 13.43 5.71
C ALA A 305 -12.14 12.03 6.29
N LEU A 306 -12.42 11.82 7.58
CA LEU A 306 -12.05 10.62 8.32
C LEU A 306 -13.28 9.89 8.85
N ARG A 307 -13.13 8.57 9.00
CA ARG A 307 -13.99 7.72 9.83
C ARG A 307 -13.10 7.03 10.85
N PHE A 308 -13.44 7.12 12.12
CA PHE A 308 -12.73 6.41 13.19
C PHE A 308 -13.23 4.97 13.32
N ILE A 309 -12.32 4.03 13.52
CA ILE A 309 -12.60 2.62 13.84
C ILE A 309 -11.94 2.31 15.18
N PRO A 310 -12.71 2.05 16.24
CA PRO A 310 -12.19 1.63 17.55
C PRO A 310 -11.32 0.38 17.44
N LYS A 311 -10.28 0.30 18.28
CA LYS A 311 -9.40 -0.88 18.37
C LYS A 311 -10.19 -2.19 18.51
N GLU A 312 -11.26 -2.17 19.30
CA GLU A 312 -12.14 -3.32 19.54
C GLU A 312 -12.96 -3.78 18.33
N ASP A 313 -13.17 -2.91 17.34
CA ASP A 313 -13.92 -3.21 16.10
C ASP A 313 -12.99 -3.50 14.89
N LEU A 314 -11.66 -3.37 15.04
CA LEU A 314 -10.72 -3.52 13.91
C LEU A 314 -10.86 -4.87 13.19
N GLU A 315 -10.84 -5.98 13.93
CA GLU A 315 -10.95 -7.32 13.33
C GLU A 315 -12.30 -7.52 12.62
N LYS A 316 -13.38 -7.09 13.27
CA LYS A 316 -14.76 -7.19 12.76
C LYS A 316 -14.98 -6.37 11.48
N GLU A 317 -14.32 -5.23 11.37
CA GLU A 317 -14.40 -4.36 10.20
C GLU A 317 -13.38 -4.70 9.10
N GLY A 318 -12.57 -5.75 9.28
CA GLY A 318 -11.59 -6.20 8.27
C GLY A 318 -10.26 -5.46 8.29
N TYR A 319 -9.92 -4.86 9.44
CA TYR A 319 -8.68 -4.13 9.73
C TYR A 319 -7.85 -4.81 10.84
N GLY A 320 -8.07 -6.11 11.07
CA GLY A 320 -7.47 -6.87 12.17
C GLY A 320 -5.93 -6.86 12.16
N GLU A 321 -5.32 -6.75 10.99
CA GLU A 321 -3.86 -6.60 10.84
C GLU A 321 -3.28 -5.40 11.59
N TYR A 322 -4.08 -4.37 11.84
CA TYR A 322 -3.64 -3.17 12.54
C TYR A 322 -3.79 -3.30 14.06
N LEU A 323 -4.32 -4.41 14.60
CA LEU A 323 -4.37 -4.63 16.05
C LEU A 323 -2.97 -4.63 16.67
N SER A 324 -2.00 -5.21 15.97
CA SER A 324 -0.62 -5.36 16.45
C SER A 324 0.10 -4.04 16.69
N ILE A 325 -0.40 -2.90 16.19
CA ILE A 325 0.21 -1.60 16.46
C ILE A 325 -0.15 -1.10 17.87
N PHE A 326 -1.20 -1.64 18.50
CA PHE A 326 -1.71 -1.25 19.82
C PHE A 326 -1.37 -2.25 20.94
N GLU A 327 -0.46 -3.19 20.68
CA GLU A 327 -0.06 -4.26 21.60
C GLU A 327 1.29 -4.01 22.27
#